data_AF-A0A6B1IRL1-F1
#
_entry.id   AF-A0A6B1IRL1-F1
#
_cell.length_a   1.000
_cell.length_b   1.000
_cell.length_c   1.000
_cell.angle_alpha   90.00
_cell.angle_beta   90.00
_cell.angle_gamma   90.00
#
_symmetry.space_group_name_H-M   'P 1'
#
loop_
_entity.id
_entity.type
_entity.pdbx_description
1 polymer ?
#
loop_
_entity_poly.entity_id
_entity_poly.type
_entity_poly.pdbx_seq_one_letter_code
_entity_poly.pdbx_strand_id
1 'polypeptide(L)'
;MPKKQSSKEKILTVRVSQAQYKKIQDLAYIRSMNVTEYIRQTAVGNRIKPTVIEYPKEQTTIDDYNSNNDTNDWYEIIEQLKNDNETLKSNNQELQQHIHQLEDEIDPMRQENDVFHHLLQHFDSTAFMNFNTYRDDRPLKNAIKRLKEQ
;
A
#
# COMPACT_ATOMS: atom_id res chain seq x y z
N MET A 1 59.58 -28.05 -42.73
CA MET A 1 58.82 -28.56 -41.56
C MET A 1 58.58 -27.40 -40.60
N PRO A 2 57.33 -26.99 -40.31
CA PRO A 2 57.08 -25.92 -39.37
C PRO A 2 57.24 -26.42 -37.94
N LYS A 3 57.99 -25.68 -37.12
CA LYS A 3 58.22 -25.98 -35.70
C LYS A 3 56.89 -25.94 -34.94
N LYS A 4 56.56 -27.04 -34.25
CA LYS A 4 55.44 -27.16 -33.32
C LYS A 4 55.64 -26.13 -32.20
N GLN A 5 54.86 -25.05 -32.19
CA GLN A 5 54.81 -24.12 -31.06
C GLN A 5 54.24 -24.88 -29.86
N SER A 6 55.06 -25.13 -28.83
CA SER A 6 54.55 -25.63 -27.55
C SER A 6 53.72 -24.51 -26.91
N SER A 7 52.39 -24.63 -26.89
CA SER A 7 51.58 -23.72 -26.09
C SER A 7 51.89 -23.99 -24.63
N LYS A 8 52.69 -23.13 -23.99
CA LYS A 8 52.90 -23.21 -22.53
C LYS A 8 51.59 -22.79 -21.87
N GLU A 9 50.78 -23.75 -21.45
CA GLU A 9 49.61 -23.50 -20.63
C GLU A 9 50.05 -22.78 -19.35
N LYS A 10 49.38 -21.67 -19.03
CA LYS A 10 49.61 -20.91 -17.80
C LYS A 10 48.43 -21.15 -16.87
N ILE A 11 48.72 -21.67 -15.68
CA ILE A 11 47.71 -21.88 -14.64
C ILE A 11 47.70 -20.65 -13.73
N LEU A 12 46.50 -20.12 -13.47
CA LEU A 12 46.28 -19.05 -12.49
C LEU A 12 45.55 -19.64 -11.28
N THR A 13 46.12 -19.47 -10.09
CA THR A 13 45.49 -19.87 -8.82
C THR A 13 45.17 -18.63 -8.02
N VAL A 14 43.91 -18.48 -7.61
CA VAL A 14 43.44 -17.35 -6.80
C VAL A 14 42.95 -17.89 -5.46
N ARG A 15 43.45 -17.31 -4.36
CA ARG A 15 42.95 -17.60 -3.01
C ARG A 15 41.89 -16.57 -2.64
N VAL A 16 40.73 -17.04 -2.21
CA VAL A 16 39.59 -16.22 -1.80
C VAL A 16 39.01 -16.75 -0.49
N SER A 17 38.36 -15.89 0.29
CA SER A 17 37.58 -16.34 1.45
C SER A 17 36.28 -17.03 1.00
N GLN A 18 35.63 -17.78 1.90
CA GLN A 18 34.36 -18.44 1.59
C GLN A 18 33.26 -17.46 1.16
N ALA A 19 33.17 -16.31 1.81
CA ALA A 19 32.21 -15.27 1.46
C ALA A 19 32.48 -14.66 0.07
N GLN A 20 33.76 -14.46 -0.26
CA GLN A 20 34.16 -13.98 -1.59
C GLN A 20 33.87 -15.03 -2.67
N TYR A 21 34.12 -16.31 -2.39
CA TYR A 21 33.82 -17.39 -3.31
C TYR A 21 32.32 -17.48 -3.62
N LYS A 22 31.46 -17.38 -2.59
CA LYS A 22 29.99 -17.35 -2.77
C LYS A 22 29.55 -16.19 -3.67
N LYS A 23 30.09 -14.99 -3.44
CA LYS A 23 29.81 -13.83 -4.28
C LYS A 23 30.23 -14.05 -5.74
N ILE A 24 31.36 -14.71 -5.98
CA ILE A 24 31.82 -15.07 -7.32
C ILE A 24 30.87 -16.09 -7.97
N GLN A 25 30.38 -17.07 -7.20
CA GLN A 25 29.39 -18.04 -7.68
C GLN A 25 28.09 -17.35 -8.11
N ASP A 26 27.55 -16.46 -7.30
CA ASP A 26 26.31 -15.73 -7.61
C ASP A 26 26.47 -14.88 -8.88
N LEU A 27 27.62 -14.19 -9.02
CA LEU A 27 27.92 -13.38 -10.21
C LEU A 27 28.10 -14.22 -11.47
N ALA A 28 28.68 -15.41 -11.35
CA ALA A 28 28.79 -16.37 -12.45
C ALA A 28 27.40 -16.91 -12.86
N TYR A 29 26.55 -17.22 -11.87
CA TYR A 29 25.18 -17.70 -12.07
C TYR A 29 24.31 -16.70 -12.83
N ILE A 30 24.31 -15.42 -12.44
CA ILE A 30 23.57 -14.34 -13.13
C ILE A 30 24.03 -14.18 -14.59
N ARG A 31 25.24 -14.64 -14.91
CA ARG A 31 25.81 -14.59 -16.26
C ARG A 31 25.71 -15.91 -17.01
N SER A 32 25.04 -16.91 -16.43
CA SER A 32 24.90 -18.26 -16.98
C SER A 32 26.26 -18.89 -17.34
N MET A 33 27.29 -18.64 -16.53
CA MET A 33 28.66 -19.12 -16.72
C MET A 33 29.12 -19.94 -15.52
N ASN A 34 30.09 -20.84 -15.73
CA ASN A 34 30.78 -21.47 -14.60
C ASN A 34 31.77 -20.50 -13.94
N VAL A 35 32.11 -20.74 -12.67
CA VAL A 35 32.99 -19.86 -11.87
C VAL A 35 34.34 -19.62 -12.54
N THR A 36 34.92 -20.66 -13.13
CA THR A 36 36.24 -20.60 -13.78
C THR A 36 36.21 -19.72 -15.04
N GLU A 37 35.17 -19.83 -15.85
CA GLU A 37 34.94 -18.99 -17.03
C GLU A 37 34.69 -17.54 -16.64
N TYR A 38 33.87 -17.31 -15.60
CA TYR A 38 33.62 -15.98 -15.07
C TYR A 38 34.93 -15.29 -14.61
N ILE A 39 35.75 -16.00 -13.84
CA ILE A 39 37.06 -15.49 -13.39
C ILE A 39 37.99 -15.25 -14.59
N ARG A 40 38.00 -16.14 -15.58
CA ARG A 40 38.82 -15.99 -16.78
C ARG A 40 38.43 -14.74 -17.58
N GLN A 41 37.14 -14.52 -17.81
CA GLN A 41 36.64 -13.37 -18.57
C GLN A 41 36.88 -12.05 -17.84
N THR A 42 36.67 -12.01 -16.52
CA THR A 42 36.95 -10.83 -15.71
C THR A 42 38.44 -10.50 -15.65
N ALA A 43 39.30 -11.51 -15.46
CA ALA A 43 40.76 -11.33 -15.37
C ALA A 43 41.42 -10.91 -16.70
N VAL A 44 40.86 -11.33 -17.84
CA VAL A 44 41.36 -10.95 -19.17
C VAL A 44 40.96 -9.51 -19.56
N GLY A 45 40.21 -8.80 -18.70
CA GLY A 45 39.83 -7.40 -18.94
C GLY A 45 38.72 -7.26 -20.00
N ASN A 46 38.13 -8.37 -20.43
CA ASN A 46 36.90 -8.34 -21.21
C ASN A 46 35.81 -7.79 -20.30
N ARG A 47 35.44 -6.52 -20.49
CA ARG A 47 34.25 -5.92 -19.89
C ARG A 47 33.08 -6.84 -20.22
N ILE A 48 32.69 -7.69 -19.26
CA ILE A 48 31.49 -8.49 -19.43
C ILE A 48 30.37 -7.49 -19.65
N LYS A 49 29.73 -7.56 -20.82
CA LYS A 49 28.66 -6.63 -21.20
C LYS A 49 27.65 -6.55 -20.04
N PRO A 50 27.11 -5.37 -19.71
CA PRO A 50 26.02 -5.29 -18.75
C PRO A 50 24.87 -6.13 -19.31
N THR A 51 24.63 -7.30 -18.73
CA THR A 51 23.39 -8.04 -18.95
C THR A 51 22.31 -7.25 -18.23
N VAL A 52 21.33 -6.74 -18.99
CA VAL A 52 20.09 -6.22 -18.41
C VAL A 52 19.45 -7.38 -17.67
N ILE A 53 19.29 -7.25 -16.35
CA ILE A 53 18.53 -8.21 -15.56
C ILE A 53 17.06 -7.90 -15.84
N GLU A 54 16.50 -8.51 -16.88
CA GLU A 54 15.05 -8.64 -16.96
C GLU A 54 14.65 -9.67 -15.91
N TYR A 55 14.04 -9.20 -14.83
CA TYR A 55 13.35 -10.08 -13.89
C TYR A 55 12.23 -10.78 -14.67
N PRO A 56 12.26 -12.11 -14.84
CA PRO A 56 11.15 -12.82 -15.43
C PRO A 56 9.91 -12.56 -14.56
N LYS A 57 8.87 -11.96 -15.13
CA LYS A 57 7.61 -11.70 -14.43
C LYS A 57 6.78 -12.95 -14.16
N GLU A 58 7.28 -14.14 -14.47
CA GLU A 58 6.51 -15.37 -14.39
C GLU A 58 7.38 -16.50 -13.83
N GLN A 59 7.28 -16.70 -12.51
CA GLN A 59 7.48 -17.92 -11.71
C GLN A 59 8.01 -17.54 -10.33
N THR A 60 7.11 -17.06 -9.47
CA THR A 60 7.26 -17.20 -8.01
C THR A 60 6.91 -18.65 -7.65
N THR A 61 7.73 -19.62 -8.06
CA THR A 61 7.76 -20.93 -7.41
C THR A 61 9.01 -20.92 -6.54
N ILE A 62 8.77 -20.68 -5.26
CA ILE A 62 9.75 -20.69 -4.17
C ILE A 62 10.14 -22.15 -3.94
N ASP A 63 10.93 -22.72 -4.85
CA ASP A 63 11.39 -24.11 -4.75
C ASP A 63 12.92 -24.16 -4.87
N ASP A 64 13.66 -23.33 -4.12
CA ASP A 64 15.07 -23.63 -3.84
C ASP A 64 15.68 -22.88 -2.63
N TYR A 65 14.93 -22.77 -1.53
CA TYR A 65 15.54 -22.49 -0.23
C TYR A 65 15.16 -23.58 0.76
N ASN A 66 16.16 -24.39 1.06
CA ASN A 66 16.22 -25.33 2.17
C ASN A 66 16.14 -24.57 3.52
N SER A 67 14.99 -23.97 3.83
CA SER A 67 14.58 -23.56 5.18
C SER A 67 13.22 -24.20 5.44
N ASN A 68 13.22 -25.46 5.86
CA ASN A 68 12.02 -26.28 6.04
C ASN A 68 11.22 -25.90 7.31
N ASN A 69 11.10 -24.60 7.61
CA ASN A 69 10.21 -24.10 8.66
C ASN A 69 9.60 -22.72 8.37
N ASP A 70 10.26 -21.85 7.59
CA ASP A 70 9.78 -20.47 7.43
C ASP A 70 8.69 -20.28 6.35
N THR A 71 8.63 -21.15 5.33
CA THR A 71 7.73 -20.95 4.19
C THR A 71 6.25 -21.16 4.57
N ASN A 72 5.95 -22.12 5.45
CA ASN A 72 4.58 -22.36 5.92
C ASN A 72 4.08 -21.20 6.79
N ASP A 73 4.93 -20.68 7.67
CA ASP A 73 4.63 -19.53 8.52
C ASP A 73 4.32 -18.28 7.69
N TRP A 74 5.07 -18.04 6.60
CA TRP A 74 4.80 -16.91 5.70
C TRP A 74 3.47 -17.03 4.97
N TYR A 75 3.08 -18.22 4.51
CA TYR A 75 1.79 -18.43 3.87
C TYR A 75 0.62 -18.24 4.85
N GLU A 76 0.76 -18.74 6.08
CA GLU A 76 -0.25 -18.57 7.14
C GLU A 76 -0.40 -17.10 7.54
N ILE A 77 0.71 -16.35 7.68
CA ILE A 77 0.69 -14.91 7.94
C ILE A 77 -0.01 -14.15 6.82
N ILE A 78 0.24 -14.49 5.56
CA ILE A 78 -0.39 -13.82 4.41
C ILE A 78 -1.90 -14.07 4.39
N GLU A 79 -2.36 -15.29 4.64
CA GLU A 79 -3.78 -15.60 4.70
C GLU A 79 -4.47 -14.92 5.89
N GLN A 80 -3.83 -14.90 7.05
CA GLN A 80 -4.35 -14.16 8.21
C GLN A 80 -4.48 -12.66 7.90
N LEU A 81 -3.46 -12.04 7.29
CA LEU A 81 -3.50 -10.63 6.91
C LEU A 81 -4.60 -10.34 5.87
N LYS A 82 -4.87 -11.25 4.95
CA LYS A 82 -6.00 -11.11 4.02
C LYS A 82 -7.33 -11.15 4.76
N ASN A 83 -7.52 -12.12 5.66
CA ASN A 83 -8.74 -12.25 6.45
C ASN A 83 -8.99 -11.03 7.34
N ASP A 84 -7.94 -10.53 7.99
CA ASP A 84 -8.00 -9.32 8.81
C ASP A 84 -8.38 -8.11 7.96
N ASN A 85 -7.81 -7.98 6.76
CA ASN A 85 -8.12 -6.88 5.84
C ASN A 85 -9.58 -6.93 5.35
N GLU A 86 -10.09 -8.11 5.02
CA GLU A 86 -11.51 -8.26 4.66
C GLU A 86 -12.44 -7.95 5.84
N THR A 87 -12.09 -8.38 7.05
CA THR A 87 -12.83 -8.02 8.27
C THR A 87 -12.84 -6.51 8.50
N LEU A 88 -11.70 -5.85 8.36
CA LEU A 88 -11.58 -4.40 8.48
C LEU A 88 -12.39 -3.65 7.43
N LYS A 89 -12.44 -4.15 6.19
CA LYS A 89 -13.31 -3.57 5.14
C LYS A 89 -14.79 -3.69 5.51
N SER A 90 -15.23 -4.85 5.99
CA SER A 90 -16.61 -5.06 6.44
C SER A 90 -16.97 -4.11 7.57
N ASN A 91 -16.13 -4.03 8.60
CA ASN A 91 -16.34 -3.14 9.74
C ASN A 91 -16.39 -1.66 9.31
N ASN A 92 -15.52 -1.25 8.39
CA ASN A 92 -15.56 0.11 7.85
C ASN A 92 -16.86 0.39 7.08
N GLN A 93 -17.38 -0.57 6.31
CA GLN A 93 -18.66 -0.42 5.62
C GLN A 93 -19.82 -0.31 6.62
N GLU A 94 -19.84 -1.12 7.67
CA GLU A 94 -20.84 -1.04 8.74
C GLU A 94 -20.78 0.32 9.46
N LEU A 95 -19.58 0.80 9.78
CA LEU A 95 -19.40 2.12 10.39
C LEU A 95 -19.88 3.25 9.47
N GLN A 96 -19.62 3.17 8.16
CA GLN A 96 -20.13 4.16 7.21
C GLN A 96 -21.66 4.17 7.15
N GLN A 97 -22.29 2.99 7.15
CA GLN A 97 -23.75 2.88 7.20
C GLN A 97 -24.31 3.48 8.50
N HIS A 98 -23.66 3.20 9.63
CA HIS A 98 -24.09 3.74 10.91
C HIS A 98 -23.92 5.26 10.99
N ILE A 99 -22.83 5.81 10.44
CA ILE A 99 -22.64 7.26 10.33
C ILE A 99 -23.78 7.87 9.51
N HIS A 100 -24.12 7.31 8.36
CA HIS A 100 -25.23 7.82 7.55
C HIS A 100 -26.57 7.77 8.29
N GLN A 101 -26.85 6.70 9.03
CA GLN A 101 -28.06 6.62 9.86
C GLN A 101 -28.10 7.73 10.93
N LEU A 102 -26.97 7.99 11.59
CA LEU A 102 -26.88 9.05 12.60
C LEU A 102 -26.99 10.45 11.96
N GLU A 103 -26.45 10.65 10.76
CA GLU A 103 -26.61 11.89 10.00
C GLU A 103 -28.10 12.13 9.68
N ASP A 104 -28.80 11.12 9.18
CA ASP A 104 -30.24 11.18 8.90
C ASP A 104 -31.08 11.46 10.17
N GLU A 105 -30.66 10.94 11.33
CA GLU A 105 -31.31 11.20 12.63
C GLU A 105 -31.05 12.64 13.14
N ILE A 106 -29.86 13.19 12.90
CA ILE A 106 -29.46 14.53 13.34
C ILE A 106 -30.02 15.62 12.43
N ASP A 107 -30.18 15.36 11.15
CA ASP A 107 -30.69 16.32 10.15
C ASP A 107 -32.02 16.99 10.52
N PRO A 108 -33.08 16.29 10.98
CA PRO A 108 -34.30 16.96 11.43
C PRO A 108 -34.04 17.87 12.64
N MET A 109 -33.19 17.46 13.59
CA MET A 109 -32.85 18.28 14.75
C MET A 109 -32.08 19.54 14.35
N ARG A 110 -31.20 19.44 13.33
CA ARG A 110 -30.50 20.60 12.75
C ARG A 110 -31.48 21.58 12.11
N GLN A 111 -32.41 21.07 11.30
CA GLN A 111 -33.44 21.89 10.67
C GLN A 111 -34.33 22.58 11.71
N GLU A 112 -34.73 21.85 12.76
CA GLU A 112 -35.50 22.41 13.87
C GLU A 112 -34.71 23.51 14.60
N ASN A 113 -33.43 23.27 14.89
CA ASN A 113 -32.55 24.23 15.55
C ASN A 113 -32.32 25.50 14.72
N ASP A 114 -32.15 25.37 13.41
CA ASP A 114 -32.04 26.53 12.50
C ASP A 114 -33.31 27.39 12.53
N VAL A 115 -34.49 26.76 12.59
CA VAL A 115 -35.77 27.47 12.73
C VAL A 115 -35.88 28.15 14.09
N PHE A 116 -35.43 27.51 15.18
CA PHE A 116 -35.38 28.15 16.50
C PHE A 116 -34.42 29.31 16.55
N HIS A 117 -33.22 29.18 15.99
CA HIS A 117 -32.25 30.28 15.91
C HIS A 117 -32.82 31.45 15.11
N HIS A 118 -33.51 31.19 14.01
CA HIS A 118 -34.18 32.24 13.25
C HIS A 118 -35.30 32.90 14.07
N LEU A 119 -36.11 32.14 14.79
CA LEU A 119 -37.12 32.68 15.70
C LEU A 119 -36.52 33.58 16.78
N LEU A 120 -35.39 33.18 17.37
CA LEU A 120 -34.68 33.93 18.40
C LEU A 120 -34.16 35.29 17.90
N GLN A 121 -33.95 35.47 16.59
CA GLN A 121 -33.57 36.79 16.03
C GLN A 121 -34.67 37.85 16.23
N HIS A 122 -35.91 37.44 16.47
CA HIS A 122 -36.99 38.37 16.78
C HIS A 122 -37.08 38.72 18.27
N PHE A 123 -36.25 38.15 19.13
CA PHE A 123 -36.20 38.49 20.55
C PHE A 123 -35.09 39.49 20.82
N ASP A 124 -35.37 40.45 21.69
CA ASP A 124 -34.35 41.35 22.21
C ASP A 124 -33.54 40.72 23.37
N SER A 125 -32.53 41.43 23.86
CA SER A 125 -31.68 40.99 24.97
C SER A 125 -32.45 40.80 26.30
N THR A 126 -33.66 41.32 26.39
CA THR A 126 -34.56 41.19 27.54
C THR A 126 -35.59 40.06 27.36
N ALA A 127 -35.44 39.24 26.31
CA ALA A 127 -36.33 38.15 25.95
C ALA A 127 -37.76 38.59 25.59
N PHE A 128 -37.95 39.84 25.14
CA PHE A 128 -39.22 40.28 24.56
C PHE A 128 -39.20 40.11 23.04
N MET A 129 -40.30 39.57 22.50
CA MET A 129 -40.47 39.38 21.07
C MET A 129 -40.85 40.68 20.38
N ASN A 130 -40.13 41.04 19.33
CA ASN A 130 -40.48 42.09 18.39
C ASN A 130 -41.54 41.59 17.39
N PHE A 131 -42.80 41.90 17.70
CA PHE A 131 -43.92 41.53 16.85
C PHE A 131 -43.90 42.19 15.48
N ASN A 132 -43.28 43.36 15.31
CA ASN A 132 -43.22 44.03 14.01
C ASN A 132 -42.37 43.21 13.03
N THR A 133 -41.19 42.76 13.46
CA THR A 133 -40.31 41.93 12.62
C THR A 133 -40.86 40.52 12.42
N TYR A 134 -41.40 39.90 13.49
CA TYR A 134 -41.96 38.55 13.39
C TYR A 134 -43.24 38.50 12.54
N ARG A 135 -44.05 39.57 12.53
CA ARG A 135 -45.30 39.60 11.77
C ARG A 135 -45.08 39.42 10.27
N ASP A 136 -44.01 39.97 9.72
CA ASP A 136 -43.76 39.98 8.28
C ASP A 136 -42.90 38.79 7.80
N ASP A 137 -42.29 38.04 8.74
CA ASP A 137 -41.48 36.86 8.44
C ASP A 137 -42.33 35.63 8.07
N ARG A 138 -42.82 35.62 6.84
CA ARG A 138 -43.55 34.49 6.26
C ARG A 138 -42.70 33.22 6.13
N PRO A 139 -41.42 33.28 5.69
CA PRO A 139 -40.55 32.10 5.63
C PRO A 139 -40.45 31.36 6.96
N LEU A 140 -40.19 32.08 8.06
CA LEU A 140 -40.09 31.50 9.40
C LEU A 140 -41.40 30.83 9.82
N LYS A 141 -42.53 31.49 9.63
CA LYS A 141 -43.85 30.93 9.98
C LYS A 141 -44.17 29.66 9.20
N ASN A 142 -43.83 29.63 7.92
CA ASN A 142 -44.00 28.44 7.09
C ASN A 142 -43.08 27.31 7.56
N ALA A 143 -41.84 27.62 7.96
CA ALA A 143 -40.91 26.63 8.49
C ALA A 143 -41.40 26.05 9.83
N ILE A 144 -41.84 26.90 10.77
CA ILE A 144 -42.46 26.47 12.04
C ILE A 144 -43.70 25.60 11.78
N LYS A 145 -44.54 25.98 10.81
CA LYS A 145 -45.72 25.20 10.45
C LYS A 145 -45.35 23.81 9.91
N ARG A 146 -44.34 23.72 9.04
CA ARG A 146 -43.84 22.44 8.50
C ARG A 146 -43.30 21.54 9.60
N LEU A 147 -42.52 22.09 10.55
CA LEU A 147 -42.02 21.32 11.70
C LEU A 147 -43.16 20.77 12.58
N LYS A 148 -44.25 21.52 12.74
CA LYS A 148 -45.43 21.06 13.49
C LYS A 148 -46.21 19.95 12.76
N GLU A 149 -46.15 19.91 11.44
CA GLU A 149 -46.90 18.96 10.60
C GLU A 149 -46.15 17.64 10.35
N GLN A 150 -44.88 17.57 10.72
CA GLN A 150 -44.07 16.34 10.77
C GLN A 150 -44.39 15.53 12.03
#